data_AF-A0A3D0N5E6-F1
#
_entry.id   AF-A0A3D0N5E6-F1
#
_cell.length_a   1.000
_cell.length_b   1.000
_cell.length_c   1.000
_cell.angle_alpha   90.00
_cell.angle_beta   90.00
_cell.angle_gamma   90.00
#
_symmetry.space_group_name_H-M   'P 1'
#
loop_
_entity.id
_entity.type
_entity.pdbx_description
1 polymer ?
#
loop_
_entity_poly.entity_id
_entity_poly.type
_entity_poly.pdbx_seq_one_letter_code
_entity_poly.pdbx_strand_id
1 'polypeptide(L)'
;MPDTRTPTHAIPSVIAAVLIALACGPTWAVGISWEAVDGAGGAIDLYRNSHCTATAWMARHHGLRNSGETDQRLVATAWVYLQHCECDKPGSPTVWKVADGLGKMFGARNRTAPTIRERCRTSSNASERASFADYSAAIDAGRPVIVTFCYDSSSASGLAAAARREKSCFSAAGIGYMKYGDQLFLICRHGATTSEMGPAAQDVVDAAALGINTAGKPWGESGTSLLKWNGASKNVVLVFVGG
;
A
#
# COMPACT_ATOMS: atom_id res chain seq x y z
N MET A 1 -43.51 -14.56 75.40
CA MET A 1 -43.63 -14.26 73.96
C MET A 1 -45.01 -13.68 73.70
N PRO A 2 -45.21 -12.66 72.85
CA PRO A 2 -44.33 -11.62 72.31
C PRO A 2 -44.66 -10.23 72.94
N ASP A 3 -43.76 -9.25 72.92
CA ASP A 3 -44.20 -7.87 72.65
C ASP A 3 -43.06 -6.96 72.19
N THR A 4 -43.49 -6.09 71.29
CA THR A 4 -42.93 -4.95 70.60
C THR A 4 -42.12 -3.97 71.46
N ARG A 5 -41.07 -3.37 70.86
CA ARG A 5 -41.05 -1.92 70.52
C ARG A 5 -39.74 -1.51 69.83
N THR A 6 -39.96 -0.76 68.76
CA THR A 6 -39.09 0.03 67.86
C THR A 6 -38.47 1.26 68.57
N PRO A 7 -37.84 2.23 67.86
CA PRO A 7 -36.60 2.16 67.06
C PRO A 7 -35.64 3.32 67.44
N THR A 8 -34.38 3.33 67.00
CA THR A 8 -33.68 4.62 66.77
C THR A 8 -32.59 4.53 65.72
N HIS A 9 -32.59 5.55 64.87
CA HIS A 9 -31.84 5.70 63.63
C HIS A 9 -30.33 5.81 63.82
N ALA A 10 -29.57 5.21 62.89
CA ALA A 10 -28.31 5.79 62.41
C ALA A 10 -28.12 5.45 60.93
N ILE A 11 -27.86 6.50 60.17
CA ILE A 11 -27.74 6.59 58.72
C ILE A 11 -26.49 5.84 58.26
N PRO A 12 -26.55 4.90 57.29
CA PRO A 12 -25.36 4.45 56.59
C PRO A 12 -25.04 5.45 55.47
N SER A 13 -23.93 6.16 55.65
CA SER A 13 -23.24 6.89 54.58
C SER A 13 -22.94 5.93 53.43
N VAL A 14 -23.70 6.04 52.34
CA VAL A 14 -23.38 5.38 51.08
C VAL A 14 -22.19 6.13 50.47
N ILE A 15 -20.98 5.60 50.67
CA ILE A 15 -19.84 5.97 49.84
C ILE A 15 -20.10 5.35 48.47
N ALA A 16 -20.66 6.14 47.56
CA ALA A 16 -20.65 5.82 46.13
C ALA A 16 -19.20 5.94 45.65
N ALA A 17 -18.52 4.80 45.50
CA ALA A 17 -17.27 4.73 44.77
C ALA A 17 -17.58 5.04 43.30
N VAL A 18 -17.35 6.30 42.92
CA VAL A 18 -17.31 6.70 41.51
C VAL A 18 -16.03 6.09 40.94
N LEU A 19 -16.17 4.94 40.30
CA LEU A 19 -15.20 4.44 39.33
C LEU A 19 -15.15 5.45 38.18
N ILE A 20 -14.21 6.40 38.27
CA ILE A 20 -13.77 7.16 37.11
C ILE A 20 -12.99 6.16 36.26
N ALA A 21 -13.71 5.49 35.34
CA ALA A 21 -13.06 4.91 34.18
C ALA A 21 -12.42 6.09 33.44
N LEU A 22 -11.10 6.22 33.55
CA LEU A 22 -10.29 6.96 32.59
C LEU A 22 -10.49 6.27 31.24
N ALA A 23 -11.53 6.68 30.53
CA ALA A 23 -11.60 6.55 29.10
C ALA A 23 -10.52 7.48 28.54
N CYS A 24 -9.28 7.01 28.50
CA CYS A 24 -8.33 7.44 27.48
C CYS A 24 -8.88 6.94 26.14
N GLY A 25 -9.95 7.58 25.66
CA GLY A 25 -10.30 7.49 24.26
C GLY A 25 -9.13 8.04 23.46
N PRO A 26 -8.70 7.39 22.37
CA PRO A 26 -7.63 7.94 21.55
C PRO A 26 -8.07 9.34 21.11
N THR A 27 -7.24 10.34 21.41
CA THR A 27 -7.35 11.66 20.81
C THR A 27 -7.25 11.47 19.31
N TRP A 28 -8.39 11.54 18.61
CA TRP A 28 -8.44 11.49 17.17
C TRP A 28 -7.59 12.64 16.64
N ALA A 29 -6.59 12.33 15.83
CA ALA A 29 -5.90 13.37 15.11
C ALA A 29 -6.91 14.04 14.16
N VAL A 30 -7.27 15.29 14.48
CA VAL A 30 -8.09 16.15 13.61
C VAL A 30 -7.29 16.40 12.33
N GLY A 31 -7.93 16.30 11.15
CA GLY A 31 -7.27 16.60 9.87
C GLY A 31 -6.68 15.40 9.12
N ILE A 32 -7.16 14.19 9.39
CA ILE A 32 -6.91 13.04 8.51
C ILE A 32 -8.02 12.95 7.45
N SER A 33 -7.65 12.85 6.19
CA SER A 33 -8.54 12.37 5.12
C SER A 33 -7.90 11.17 4.44
N TRP A 34 -8.66 10.12 4.18
CA TRP A 34 -8.16 8.93 3.49
C TRP A 34 -9.23 8.35 2.58
N GLU A 35 -8.79 7.65 1.56
CA GLU A 35 -9.64 6.93 0.62
C GLU A 35 -8.94 5.63 0.23
N ALA A 36 -9.71 4.58 -0.03
CA ALA A 36 -9.17 3.31 -0.51
C ALA A 36 -10.14 2.65 -1.49
N VAL A 37 -9.58 1.96 -2.47
CA VAL A 37 -10.36 1.22 -3.46
C VAL A 37 -11.21 0.15 -2.75
N ASP A 38 -12.52 0.21 -2.98
CA ASP A 38 -13.46 -0.78 -2.49
C ASP A 38 -13.11 -2.20 -2.98
N GLY A 39 -13.30 -3.19 -2.12
CA GLY A 39 -13.11 -4.59 -2.51
C GLY A 39 -11.66 -4.93 -2.90
N ALA A 40 -10.67 -4.18 -2.40
CA ALA A 40 -9.25 -4.42 -2.70
C ALA A 40 -8.79 -5.88 -2.39
N GLY A 41 -9.53 -6.68 -1.62
CA GLY A 41 -9.17 -8.05 -1.24
C GLY A 41 -8.24 -8.06 -0.02
N GLY A 42 -7.30 -9.01 0.09
CA GLY A 42 -6.20 -8.95 1.08
C GLY A 42 -4.85 -8.63 0.44
N ALA A 43 -3.76 -8.54 1.21
CA ALA A 43 -2.41 -8.58 0.62
C ALA A 43 -2.13 -9.95 -0.02
N ILE A 44 -1.12 -10.02 -0.89
CA ILE A 44 -0.48 -11.28 -1.28
C ILE A 44 0.86 -11.29 -0.54
N ASP A 45 1.13 -12.35 0.23
CA ASP A 45 2.40 -12.51 0.92
C ASP A 45 3.56 -12.49 -0.09
N LEU A 46 4.61 -11.74 0.26
CA LEU A 46 5.77 -11.60 -0.60
C LEU A 46 6.45 -12.96 -0.75
N TYR A 47 6.53 -13.46 -1.99
CA TYR A 47 7.10 -14.78 -2.25
C TYR A 47 8.52 -14.76 -2.85
N ARG A 48 8.78 -13.87 -3.81
CA ARG A 48 10.09 -13.83 -4.51
C ARG A 48 10.64 -12.42 -4.69
N ASN A 49 9.79 -11.53 -5.20
CA ASN A 49 10.13 -10.15 -5.45
C ASN A 49 8.86 -9.30 -5.45
N SER A 50 9.01 -8.07 -4.96
CA SER A 50 7.94 -7.11 -4.75
C SER A 50 7.29 -6.65 -6.07
N HIS A 51 8.03 -6.57 -7.18
CA HIS A 51 7.45 -6.21 -8.49
C HIS A 51 6.48 -7.28 -8.98
N CYS A 52 6.87 -8.55 -8.88
CA CYS A 52 6.02 -9.68 -9.23
C CYS A 52 4.80 -9.77 -8.32
N THR A 53 4.98 -9.48 -7.03
CA THR A 53 3.91 -9.54 -6.02
C THR A 53 2.88 -8.44 -6.22
N ALA A 54 3.31 -7.20 -6.44
CA ALA A 54 2.41 -6.10 -6.78
C ALA A 54 1.65 -6.36 -8.09
N THR A 55 2.33 -6.94 -9.08
CA THR A 55 1.71 -7.24 -10.38
C THR A 55 0.73 -8.41 -10.30
N ALA A 56 1.05 -9.45 -9.53
CA ALA A 56 0.12 -10.54 -9.24
C ALA A 56 -1.10 -10.05 -8.48
N TRP A 57 -0.92 -9.14 -7.52
CA TRP A 57 -2.04 -8.52 -6.82
C TRP A 57 -2.93 -7.76 -7.81
N MET A 58 -2.33 -6.96 -8.70
CA MET A 58 -3.06 -6.21 -9.74
C MET A 58 -3.79 -7.16 -10.70
N ALA A 59 -3.14 -8.23 -11.14
CA ALA A 59 -3.74 -9.26 -11.98
C ALA A 59 -4.94 -9.93 -11.29
N ARG A 60 -4.84 -10.22 -9.98
CA ARG A 60 -5.94 -10.76 -9.18
C ARG A 60 -7.11 -9.76 -9.10
N HIS A 61 -6.83 -8.48 -8.87
CA HIS A 61 -7.85 -7.43 -8.85
C HIS A 61 -8.63 -7.33 -10.18
N HIS A 62 -7.93 -7.47 -11.31
CA HIS A 62 -8.56 -7.50 -12.64
C HIS A 62 -9.13 -8.87 -13.05
N GLY A 63 -9.24 -9.83 -12.13
CA GLY A 63 -9.84 -11.14 -12.42
C GLY A 63 -9.05 -11.99 -13.42
N LEU A 64 -7.72 -11.82 -13.47
CA LEU A 64 -6.82 -12.61 -14.34
C LEU A 64 -6.32 -13.90 -13.70
N ARG A 65 -6.70 -14.14 -12.44
CA ARG A 65 -6.36 -15.38 -11.73
C ARG A 65 -7.20 -16.53 -12.28
N ASN A 66 -6.55 -17.61 -12.69
CA ASN A 66 -7.25 -18.80 -13.15
C ASN A 66 -7.98 -19.49 -11.99
N SER A 67 -8.99 -20.30 -12.33
CA SER A 67 -9.64 -21.16 -11.34
C SER A 67 -8.62 -22.09 -10.66
N GLY A 68 -8.60 -22.10 -9.33
CA GLY A 68 -7.66 -22.90 -8.52
C GLY A 68 -6.21 -22.41 -8.51
N GLU A 69 -5.88 -21.29 -9.16
CA GLU A 69 -4.53 -20.73 -9.12
C GLU A 69 -4.23 -20.11 -7.76
N THR A 70 -3.15 -20.57 -7.11
CA THR A 70 -2.68 -20.01 -5.84
C THR A 70 -1.99 -18.67 -6.07
N ASP A 71 -1.96 -17.83 -5.03
CA ASP A 71 -1.28 -16.53 -5.12
C ASP A 71 0.22 -16.69 -5.43
N GLN A 72 0.90 -17.71 -4.85
CA GLN A 72 2.29 -18.03 -5.19
C GLN A 72 2.49 -18.37 -6.67
N ARG A 73 1.56 -19.12 -7.27
CA ARG A 73 1.61 -19.45 -8.70
C ARG A 73 1.39 -18.20 -9.55
N LEU A 74 0.44 -17.34 -9.17
CA LEU A 74 0.21 -16.07 -9.86
C LEU A 74 1.44 -15.15 -9.79
N VAL A 75 2.13 -15.09 -8.64
CA VAL A 75 3.40 -14.35 -8.47
C VAL A 75 4.50 -14.94 -9.35
N ALA A 76 4.62 -16.27 -9.42
CA ALA A 76 5.58 -16.93 -10.30
C ALA A 76 5.26 -16.69 -11.79
N THR A 77 3.99 -16.65 -12.17
CA THR A 77 3.56 -16.28 -13.53
C THR A 77 3.93 -14.83 -13.84
N ALA A 78 3.66 -13.89 -12.92
CA ALA A 78 4.08 -12.50 -13.08
C ALA A 78 5.60 -12.38 -13.28
N TRP A 79 6.40 -13.15 -12.53
CA TRP A 79 7.85 -13.19 -12.70
C TRP A 79 8.27 -13.51 -14.14
N VAL A 80 7.68 -14.54 -14.76
CA VAL A 80 8.01 -14.95 -16.13
C VAL A 80 7.75 -13.84 -17.14
N TYR A 81 6.67 -13.07 -16.96
CA TYR A 81 6.31 -12.00 -17.90
C TYR A 81 7.06 -10.69 -17.67
N LEU A 82 7.48 -10.42 -16.42
CA LEU A 82 8.07 -9.15 -16.04
C LEU A 82 9.60 -9.15 -16.12
N GLN A 83 10.23 -10.30 -15.89
CA GLN A 83 11.68 -10.40 -15.85
C GLN A 83 12.25 -10.17 -17.24
N HIS A 84 13.15 -9.20 -17.35
CA HIS A 84 13.91 -8.95 -18.56
C HIS A 84 15.40 -8.83 -18.21
N CYS A 85 16.27 -9.45 -19.00
CA CYS A 85 17.72 -9.34 -18.84
C CYS A 85 18.25 -8.39 -19.91
N GLU A 86 18.83 -7.26 -19.50
CA GLU A 86 19.62 -6.40 -20.42
C GLU A 86 21.07 -6.89 -20.46
N CYS A 87 21.29 -8.18 -20.79
CA CYS A 87 22.53 -8.92 -20.52
C CYS A 87 23.81 -8.32 -21.16
N ASP A 88 23.65 -7.38 -22.08
CA ASP A 88 24.68 -6.56 -22.70
C ASP A 88 25.21 -5.43 -21.79
N LYS A 89 24.59 -5.20 -20.64
CA LYS A 89 24.97 -4.16 -19.68
C LYS A 89 25.75 -4.70 -18.47
N PRO A 90 26.76 -3.97 -17.97
CA PRO A 90 27.47 -4.33 -16.74
C PRO A 90 26.54 -4.43 -15.51
N GLY A 91 26.84 -5.35 -14.59
CA GLY A 91 26.26 -5.35 -13.24
C GLY A 91 24.98 -6.19 -13.01
N SER A 92 24.77 -7.27 -13.75
CA SER A 92 23.62 -8.19 -13.58
C SER A 92 22.25 -7.51 -13.84
N PRO A 93 21.87 -7.35 -15.10
CA PRO A 93 20.91 -6.35 -15.55
C PRO A 93 19.48 -6.91 -15.60
N THR A 94 19.09 -7.66 -14.57
CA THR A 94 17.69 -8.05 -14.43
C THR A 94 16.88 -6.81 -14.08
N VAL A 95 16.01 -6.43 -15.01
CA VAL A 95 15.08 -5.31 -14.90
C VAL A 95 13.65 -5.85 -14.90
N TRP A 96 12.74 -5.10 -14.29
CA TRP A 96 11.35 -5.52 -14.14
C TRP A 96 10.43 -4.63 -14.98
N LYS A 97 10.00 -5.13 -16.14
CA LYS A 97 9.13 -4.41 -17.08
C LYS A 97 7.67 -4.59 -16.67
N VAL A 98 7.25 -3.92 -15.61
CA VAL A 98 5.94 -4.11 -14.96
C VAL A 98 4.77 -3.89 -15.91
N ALA A 99 4.70 -2.77 -16.63
CA ALA A 99 3.58 -2.48 -17.53
C ALA A 99 3.49 -3.45 -18.71
N ASP A 100 4.61 -3.70 -19.38
CA ASP A 100 4.70 -4.68 -20.48
C ASP A 100 4.33 -6.09 -20.01
N GLY A 101 4.87 -6.52 -18.87
CA GLY A 101 4.57 -7.82 -18.27
C GLY A 101 3.09 -7.97 -17.91
N LEU A 102 2.47 -6.94 -17.33
CA LEU A 102 1.04 -6.95 -17.04
C LEU A 102 0.21 -7.02 -18.34
N GLY A 103 0.58 -6.26 -19.37
CA GLY A 103 -0.06 -6.33 -20.70
C GLY A 103 0.02 -7.73 -21.32
N LYS A 104 1.19 -8.37 -21.24
CA LYS A 104 1.39 -9.77 -21.67
C LYS A 104 0.53 -10.76 -20.88
N MET A 105 0.36 -10.54 -19.57
CA MET A 105 -0.53 -11.36 -18.75
C MET A 105 -1.99 -11.27 -19.21
N PHE A 106 -2.50 -10.07 -19.53
CA PHE A 106 -3.85 -9.93 -20.10
C PHE A 106 -4.00 -10.72 -21.41
N GLY A 107 -3.04 -10.56 -22.34
CA GLY A 107 -3.03 -11.28 -23.62
C GLY A 107 -2.99 -12.80 -23.43
N ALA A 108 -2.11 -13.30 -22.56
CA ALA A 108 -1.98 -14.74 -22.28
C ALA A 108 -3.23 -15.35 -21.60
N ARG A 109 -4.08 -14.51 -21.01
CA ARG A 109 -5.38 -14.92 -20.42
C ARG A 109 -6.56 -14.71 -21.37
N ASN A 110 -6.31 -14.41 -22.65
CA ASN A 110 -7.34 -14.08 -23.64
C ASN A 110 -8.29 -12.97 -23.16
N ARG A 111 -7.73 -11.96 -22.48
CA ARG A 111 -8.44 -10.78 -22.03
C ARG A 111 -7.91 -9.57 -22.78
N THR A 112 -8.80 -8.70 -23.21
CA THR A 112 -8.40 -7.38 -23.72
C THR A 112 -7.75 -6.60 -22.59
N ALA A 113 -6.49 -6.21 -22.78
CA ALA A 113 -5.81 -5.38 -21.81
C ALA A 113 -6.50 -4.00 -21.76
N PRO A 114 -6.83 -3.49 -20.56
CA PRO A 114 -7.18 -2.08 -20.44
C PRO A 114 -5.96 -1.22 -20.84
N THR A 115 -6.17 0.08 -20.99
CA THR A 115 -5.04 1.00 -21.19
C THR A 115 -4.12 0.94 -19.97
N ILE A 116 -2.85 0.60 -20.20
CA ILE A 116 -1.79 0.59 -19.19
C ILE A 116 -0.86 1.78 -19.48
N ARG A 117 -0.65 2.66 -18.49
CA ARG A 117 0.23 3.82 -18.62
C ARG A 117 1.23 3.87 -17.49
N GLU A 118 2.50 4.08 -17.84
CA GLU A 118 3.56 4.36 -16.88
C GLU A 118 3.83 5.85 -16.82
N ARG A 119 3.89 6.38 -15.61
CA ARG A 119 4.34 7.75 -15.31
C ARG A 119 5.26 7.68 -14.10
N CYS A 120 6.02 8.74 -13.84
CA CYS A 120 6.90 8.80 -12.67
C CYS A 120 6.75 10.12 -11.92
N ARG A 121 7.16 10.19 -10.66
CA ARG A 121 7.07 11.42 -9.87
C ARG A 121 8.03 12.50 -10.40
N THR A 122 9.23 12.10 -10.82
CA THR A 122 10.30 13.00 -11.25
C THR A 122 10.73 12.70 -12.69
N SER A 123 10.61 13.68 -13.57
CA SER A 123 11.18 13.68 -14.93
C SER A 123 11.30 15.12 -15.44
N SER A 124 12.29 15.39 -16.30
CA SER A 124 12.36 16.65 -17.05
C SER A 124 11.21 16.80 -18.04
N ASN A 125 10.71 15.67 -18.58
CA ASN A 125 9.58 15.63 -19.49
C ASN A 125 8.24 15.67 -18.72
N ALA A 126 7.41 16.67 -19.00
CA ALA A 126 6.15 16.87 -18.30
C ALA A 126 5.11 15.78 -18.56
N SER A 127 5.10 15.18 -19.75
CA SER A 127 4.13 14.13 -20.09
C SER A 127 4.39 12.82 -19.34
N GLU A 128 5.62 12.59 -18.91
CA GLU A 128 6.01 11.43 -18.12
C GLU A 128 5.68 11.58 -16.64
N ARG A 129 5.50 12.82 -16.15
CA ARG A 129 5.33 13.07 -14.72
C ARG A 129 3.92 12.73 -14.26
N ALA A 130 3.76 12.11 -13.10
CA ALA A 130 2.49 11.99 -12.38
C ALA A 130 2.65 12.54 -10.95
N SER A 131 1.68 13.35 -10.55
CA SER A 131 1.57 13.94 -9.22
C SER A 131 0.79 13.03 -8.26
N PHE A 132 0.75 13.40 -6.98
CA PHE A 132 -0.13 12.74 -6.02
C PHE A 132 -1.61 12.92 -6.39
N ALA A 133 -1.99 14.03 -7.04
CA ALA A 133 -3.35 14.25 -7.49
C ALA A 133 -3.75 13.27 -8.61
N ASP A 134 -2.83 12.94 -9.52
CA ASP A 134 -3.06 11.89 -10.53
C ASP A 134 -3.26 10.52 -9.86
N TYR A 135 -2.47 10.22 -8.83
CA TYR A 135 -2.61 8.99 -8.03
C TYR A 135 -3.95 8.94 -7.29
N SER A 136 -4.30 9.99 -6.53
CA SER A 136 -5.55 10.02 -5.76
C SER A 136 -6.76 9.97 -6.67
N ALA A 137 -6.75 10.65 -7.82
CA ALA A 137 -7.84 10.59 -8.78
C ALA A 137 -8.04 9.17 -9.38
N ALA A 138 -6.98 8.36 -9.47
CA ALA A 138 -7.12 6.96 -9.84
C ALA A 138 -7.79 6.15 -8.73
N ILE A 139 -7.37 6.33 -7.47
CA ILE A 139 -7.98 5.69 -6.31
C ILE A 139 -9.45 6.07 -6.15
N ASP A 140 -9.78 7.37 -6.25
CA ASP A 140 -11.15 7.88 -6.13
C ASP A 140 -12.07 7.30 -7.23
N ALA A 141 -11.49 6.93 -8.38
CA ALA A 141 -12.18 6.24 -9.48
C ALA A 141 -12.24 4.71 -9.29
N GLY A 142 -11.87 4.18 -8.11
CA GLY A 142 -11.83 2.75 -7.82
C GLY A 142 -10.70 1.99 -8.52
N ARG A 143 -9.63 2.67 -8.97
CA ARG A 143 -8.55 2.07 -9.74
C ARG A 143 -7.25 2.03 -8.94
N PRO A 144 -6.80 0.84 -8.47
CA PRO A 144 -5.53 0.72 -7.79
C PRO A 144 -4.37 0.96 -8.78
N VAL A 145 -3.20 1.31 -8.26
CA VAL A 145 -2.03 1.67 -9.05
C VAL A 145 -0.83 0.86 -8.56
N ILE A 146 -0.07 0.23 -9.46
CA ILE A 146 1.21 -0.36 -9.03
C ILE A 146 2.20 0.79 -8.83
N VAL A 147 2.76 0.87 -7.63
CA VAL A 147 3.75 1.88 -7.25
C VAL A 147 5.10 1.20 -7.12
N THR A 148 6.14 1.77 -7.74
CA THR A 148 7.52 1.34 -7.57
C THR A 148 8.36 2.49 -7.02
N PHE A 149 8.97 2.27 -5.86
CA PHE A 149 9.91 3.19 -5.23
C PHE A 149 11.33 2.88 -5.71
N CYS A 150 11.99 3.87 -6.30
CA CYS A 150 13.35 3.75 -6.81
C CYS A 150 14.29 4.59 -5.94
N TYR A 151 15.33 3.97 -5.38
CA TYR A 151 16.24 4.61 -4.42
C TYR A 151 17.58 5.01 -5.03
N ASP A 152 17.92 4.49 -6.20
CA ASP A 152 19.14 4.87 -6.91
C ASP A 152 19.01 6.28 -7.51
N SER A 153 20.08 7.08 -7.46
CA SER A 153 20.09 8.45 -7.95
C SER A 153 19.85 8.55 -9.46
N SER A 154 20.26 7.55 -10.24
CA SER A 154 20.05 7.50 -11.69
C SER A 154 18.56 7.52 -12.06
N SER A 155 17.69 7.01 -11.17
CA SER A 155 16.23 6.99 -11.39
C SER A 155 15.60 8.38 -11.41
N ALA A 156 16.25 9.40 -10.87
CA ALA A 156 15.76 10.78 -10.88
C ALA A 156 15.78 11.42 -12.28
N SER A 157 16.50 10.84 -13.24
CA SER A 157 16.68 11.39 -14.58
C SER A 157 15.42 11.33 -15.46
N GLY A 158 14.44 10.48 -15.13
CA GLY A 158 13.16 10.39 -15.83
C GLY A 158 12.56 8.99 -15.83
N LEU A 159 11.45 8.83 -16.57
CA LEU A 159 10.70 7.57 -16.58
C LEU A 159 11.54 6.42 -17.15
N ALA A 160 12.29 6.65 -18.23
CA ALA A 160 13.09 5.60 -18.87
C ALA A 160 14.10 4.96 -17.92
N ALA A 161 14.79 5.75 -17.10
CA ALA A 161 15.73 5.25 -16.10
C ALA A 161 15.01 4.55 -14.94
N ALA A 162 13.96 5.17 -14.38
CA ALA A 162 13.23 4.61 -13.24
C ALA A 162 12.46 3.32 -13.59
N ALA A 163 11.90 3.24 -14.80
CA ALA A 163 11.13 2.09 -15.28
C ALA A 163 11.99 0.84 -15.55
N ARG A 164 13.33 0.96 -15.56
CA ARG A 164 14.23 -0.20 -15.47
C ARG A 164 13.99 -0.97 -14.17
N ARG A 165 13.61 -0.30 -13.07
CA ARG A 165 13.26 -0.91 -11.78
C ARG A 165 14.29 -1.96 -11.39
N GLU A 166 15.50 -1.53 -11.10
CA GLU A 166 16.56 -2.44 -10.72
C GLU A 166 16.24 -3.14 -9.38
N LYS A 167 17.02 -4.16 -9.01
CA LYS A 167 16.78 -5.01 -7.82
C LYS A 167 16.59 -4.24 -6.51
N SER A 168 17.17 -3.04 -6.39
CA SER A 168 17.04 -2.16 -5.22
C SER A 168 15.68 -1.45 -5.12
N CYS A 169 14.88 -1.47 -6.18
CA CYS A 169 13.55 -0.87 -6.19
C CYS A 169 12.55 -1.76 -5.44
N PHE A 170 11.54 -1.13 -4.85
CA PHE A 170 10.48 -1.83 -4.14
C PHE A 170 9.13 -1.53 -4.79
N SER A 171 8.31 -2.55 -5.02
CA SER A 171 6.98 -2.39 -5.60
C SER A 171 5.86 -2.81 -4.66
N ALA A 172 4.76 -2.08 -4.71
CA ALA A 172 3.55 -2.39 -3.98
C ALA A 172 2.32 -2.08 -4.85
N ALA A 173 1.19 -2.70 -4.52
CA ALA A 173 -0.10 -2.25 -5.02
C ALA A 173 -0.58 -1.08 -4.15
N GLY A 174 -0.57 0.13 -4.70
CA GLY A 174 -1.19 1.30 -4.09
C GLY A 174 -2.70 1.19 -4.19
N ILE A 175 -3.36 1.00 -3.05
CA ILE A 175 -4.80 0.77 -2.95
C ILE A 175 -5.56 1.96 -2.38
N GLY A 176 -4.85 2.98 -1.92
CA GLY A 176 -5.47 4.10 -1.24
C GLY A 176 -4.48 5.19 -0.89
N TYR A 177 -4.96 6.26 -0.30
CA TYR A 177 -4.12 7.33 0.22
C TYR A 177 -4.59 7.81 1.58
N MET A 178 -3.68 8.47 2.30
CA MET A 178 -3.99 9.23 3.49
C MET A 178 -3.29 10.59 3.41
N LYS A 179 -4.01 11.65 3.76
CA LYS A 179 -3.47 12.99 3.97
C LYS A 179 -3.60 13.32 5.45
N TYR A 180 -2.54 13.85 6.04
CA TYR A 180 -2.51 14.28 7.44
C TYR A 180 -1.69 15.56 7.54
N GLY A 181 -2.37 16.70 7.75
CA GLY A 181 -1.76 18.00 7.51
C GLY A 181 -1.23 18.11 6.07
N ASP A 182 0.02 18.54 5.93
CA ASP A 182 0.72 18.64 4.63
C ASP A 182 1.36 17.32 4.16
N GLN A 183 1.24 16.25 4.97
CA GLN A 183 1.86 14.96 4.66
C GLN A 183 0.95 14.12 3.78
N LEU A 184 1.55 13.54 2.75
CA LEU A 184 0.88 12.70 1.75
C LEU A 184 1.42 11.27 1.87
N PHE A 185 0.52 10.32 2.11
CA PHE A 185 0.84 8.91 2.26
C PHE A 185 0.08 8.06 1.26
N LEU A 186 0.74 7.01 0.81
CA LEU A 186 0.20 5.94 0.00
C LEU A 186 -0.17 4.78 0.94
N ILE A 187 -1.36 4.23 0.79
CA ILE A 187 -1.77 2.97 1.42
C ILE A 187 -1.40 1.85 0.44
N CYS A 188 -0.43 1.02 0.79
CA CYS A 188 0.20 0.09 -0.13
C CYS A 188 0.15 -1.34 0.40
N ARG A 189 -0.29 -2.27 -0.45
CA ARG A 189 -0.21 -3.71 -0.22
C ARG A 189 1.05 -4.30 -0.84
N HIS A 190 1.81 -5.01 -0.03
CA HIS A 190 3.07 -5.62 -0.45
C HIS A 190 3.32 -6.99 0.16
N GLY A 191 2.68 -7.33 1.29
CA GLY A 191 2.84 -8.64 1.94
C GLY A 191 4.26 -8.93 2.43
N ALA A 192 5.06 -7.87 2.59
CA ALA A 192 6.47 -7.97 3.00
C ALA A 192 6.62 -7.57 4.46
N THR A 193 7.54 -8.21 5.16
CA THR A 193 8.09 -7.74 6.43
C THR A 193 9.03 -6.55 6.21
N THR A 194 9.33 -5.79 7.27
CA THR A 194 10.21 -4.62 7.18
C THR A 194 11.60 -4.95 6.62
N SER A 195 12.17 -6.11 6.96
CA SER A 195 13.48 -6.53 6.45
C SER A 195 13.49 -6.82 4.95
N GLU A 196 12.37 -7.29 4.41
CA GLU A 196 12.20 -7.60 2.99
C GLU A 196 11.96 -6.35 2.12
N MET A 197 11.56 -5.23 2.73
CA MET A 197 11.32 -3.96 2.03
C MET A 197 12.62 -3.25 1.64
N GLY A 198 13.76 -3.63 2.24
CA GLY A 198 15.04 -2.99 1.97
C GLY A 198 14.98 -1.48 2.24
N PRO A 199 15.48 -0.62 1.32
CA PRO A 199 15.44 0.83 1.49
C PRO A 199 14.02 1.41 1.69
N ALA A 200 12.97 0.74 1.20
CA ALA A 200 11.61 1.22 1.34
C ALA A 200 11.08 1.21 2.78
N ALA A 201 11.71 0.44 3.67
CA ALA A 201 11.40 0.49 5.10
C ALA A 201 11.54 1.91 5.69
N GLN A 202 12.41 2.76 5.13
CA GLN A 202 12.62 4.15 5.60
C GLN A 202 11.44 5.08 5.25
N ASP A 203 10.65 4.70 4.26
CA ASP A 203 9.47 5.43 3.82
C ASP A 203 8.19 4.96 4.51
N VAL A 204 8.26 3.84 5.24
CA VAL A 204 7.14 3.32 6.04
C VAL A 204 6.88 4.25 7.22
N VAL A 205 5.60 4.45 7.49
CA VAL A 205 5.11 5.26 8.60
C VAL A 205 4.33 4.39 9.54
N ASP A 206 4.73 4.40 10.80
CA ASP A 206 3.91 3.85 11.88
C ASP A 206 2.78 4.84 12.20
N ALA A 207 1.55 4.45 11.90
CA ALA A 207 0.36 5.24 12.21
C ALA A 207 0.23 5.50 13.72
N ALA A 208 0.63 4.56 14.58
CA ALA A 208 0.58 4.76 16.02
C ALA A 208 1.54 5.85 16.49
N ALA A 209 2.72 5.97 15.86
CA ALA A 209 3.67 7.05 16.11
C ALA A 209 3.12 8.44 15.71
N LEU A 210 2.11 8.48 14.84
CA LEU A 210 1.37 9.70 14.49
C LEU A 210 0.12 9.92 15.34
N GLY A 211 -0.17 9.06 16.32
CA GLY A 211 -1.41 9.09 17.09
C GLY A 211 -2.65 8.68 16.28
N ILE A 212 -2.46 7.96 15.18
CA ILE A 212 -3.52 7.56 14.25
C ILE A 212 -3.94 6.12 14.55
N ASN A 213 -5.25 5.92 14.74
CA ASN A 213 -5.81 4.59 14.96
C ASN A 213 -5.66 3.68 13.72
N THR A 214 -5.32 2.42 13.94
CA THR A 214 -5.15 1.38 12.91
C THR A 214 -6.33 0.41 12.84
N ALA A 215 -7.10 0.27 13.91
CA ALA A 215 -8.16 -0.73 14.00
C ALA A 215 -9.25 -0.46 12.95
N GLY A 216 -9.52 -1.47 12.11
CA GLY A 216 -10.51 -1.40 11.03
C GLY A 216 -10.12 -0.45 9.89
N LYS A 217 -8.84 -0.07 9.77
CA LYS A 217 -8.32 0.76 8.68
C LYS A 217 -7.46 -0.05 7.73
N PRO A 218 -7.39 0.30 6.43
CA PRO A 218 -6.60 -0.45 5.45
C PRO A 218 -5.12 -0.62 5.84
N TRP A 219 -4.51 0.41 6.42
CA TRP A 219 -3.11 0.35 6.90
C TRP A 219 -2.92 -0.44 8.20
N GLY A 220 -3.99 -0.88 8.86
CA GLY A 220 -3.92 -1.82 9.98
C GLY A 220 -3.99 -3.29 9.54
N GLU A 221 -4.21 -3.56 8.25
CA GLU A 221 -4.29 -4.91 7.71
C GLU A 221 -2.90 -5.53 7.48
N SER A 222 -2.80 -6.85 7.68
CA SER A 222 -1.56 -7.59 7.41
C SER A 222 -1.07 -7.39 5.98
N GLY A 223 0.23 -7.17 5.83
CA GLY A 223 0.87 -6.95 4.52
C GLY A 223 0.58 -5.60 3.87
N THR A 224 0.03 -4.65 4.63
CA THR A 224 -0.27 -3.28 4.19
C THR A 224 0.52 -2.28 5.03
N SER A 225 1.07 -1.24 4.37
CA SER A 225 1.78 -0.15 5.05
C SER A 225 1.36 1.20 4.51
N LEU A 226 1.52 2.24 5.34
CA LEU A 226 1.57 3.62 4.90
C LEU A 226 2.99 3.93 4.42
N LEU A 227 3.16 4.38 3.18
CA LEU A 227 4.43 4.86 2.66
C LEU A 227 4.35 6.35 2.30
N LYS A 228 5.41 7.11 2.61
CA LYS A 228 5.51 8.53 2.26
C LYS A 228 5.51 8.72 0.75
N TRP A 229 4.62 9.57 0.23
CA TRP A 229 4.67 10.01 -1.18
C TRP A 229 5.96 10.77 -1.47
N ASN A 230 6.37 11.67 -0.57
CA ASN A 230 7.60 12.46 -0.64
C ASN A 230 8.68 11.87 0.31
N GLY A 231 8.89 10.56 0.23
CA GLY A 231 9.90 9.84 1.01
C GLY A 231 11.34 9.99 0.47
N ALA A 232 12.22 9.13 0.96
CA ALA A 232 13.63 9.04 0.60
C ALA A 232 13.89 8.51 -0.83
N SER A 233 12.88 7.87 -1.45
CA SER A 233 12.94 7.45 -2.85
C SER A 233 13.35 8.62 -3.77
N LYS A 234 14.20 8.35 -4.74
CA LYS A 234 14.65 9.34 -5.74
C LYS A 234 13.61 9.51 -6.83
N ASN A 235 12.88 8.45 -7.15
CA ASN A 235 11.72 8.49 -8.01
C ASN A 235 10.65 7.49 -7.55
N VAL A 236 9.42 7.72 -7.98
CA VAL A 236 8.30 6.81 -7.80
C VAL A 236 7.68 6.58 -9.17
N VAL A 237 7.67 5.33 -9.64
CA VAL A 237 7.01 4.94 -10.89
C VAL A 237 5.61 4.45 -10.59
N LEU A 238 4.63 4.94 -11.34
CA LEU A 238 3.21 4.62 -11.22
C LEU A 238 2.76 3.92 -12.49
N VAL A 239 2.17 2.74 -12.35
CA VAL A 239 1.54 2.00 -13.45
C VAL A 239 0.04 2.03 -13.25
N PHE A 240 -0.62 2.87 -14.04
CA PHE A 240 -2.07 3.02 -14.06
C PHE A 240 -2.67 1.98 -14.99
N VAL A 241 -3.73 1.30 -14.55
CA VAL A 241 -4.40 0.21 -15.27
C VAL A 241 -5.88 0.54 -15.38
N GLY A 242 -6.37 0.75 -16.59
CA GLY A 242 -7.72 1.28 -16.81
C GLY A 242 -7.72 2.80 -16.83
N GLY A 243 -8.19 3.38 -17.94
CA GLY A 243 -8.11 4.79 -18.27
C GLY A 243 -9.38 5.20 -18.99
#